data_AF-G6EXD6-F1
#
_entry.id   AF-G6EXD6-F1
#
_cell.length_a   1.000
_cell.length_b   1.000
_cell.length_c   1.000
_cell.angle_alpha   90.00
_cell.angle_beta   90.00
_cell.angle_gamma   90.00
#
_symmetry.space_group_name_H-M   'P 1'
#
loop_
_entity.id
_entity.type
_entity.pdbx_description
1 polymer ?
#
loop_
_entity_poly.entity_id
_entity_poly.type
_entity_poly.pdbx_seq_one_letter_code
_entity_poly.pdbx_strand_id
1 'polypeptide(L)'
;MSLSLFKLSKSNKFLLSCAALGCVQASIGSLLVNYFKKSKQTSITPIDSLPKVTIFKPLSGKEPMLFEALKSFCEQDYPNLQIIFGLHHKHDRALNVVKDLKSNYPTLDIDIVINADIHGCNRKVSNLINMRSVAKNEVFIISDSDIHAPDKNYIKEVVLELQKPNVGMVTSLYSGLPSFESKVQYMASAHINYNFLPGVLLSRHLGRQDCLGAVIAIKQNLLDKVGGFQSLVKYVADDAVLGRKVKAQQLDIALAPNIVQTTITEKDLFSLYEHELRWNRTTFILEPVGFTLSFLQLPLFWASLAILFNPLTWASWMFFMLCWGFKALCCHSINKRLNYSFSPTLPLLPYRDWFSALVMFNSFFGTKVTWRGQKMTIKKHPEFQTTSDNDI
;
A
#
# COMPACT_ATOMS: atom_id res chain seq x y z
N MET A 1 26.78 8.06 -43.28
CA MET A 1 26.10 7.46 -42.12
C MET A 1 25.28 6.28 -42.63
N SER A 2 25.71 5.04 -42.41
CA SER A 2 25.11 3.86 -43.03
C SER A 2 23.72 3.54 -42.43
N LEU A 3 22.79 3.09 -43.28
CA LEU A 3 21.46 2.58 -42.87
C LEU A 3 21.52 1.45 -41.82
N SER A 4 22.70 0.87 -41.57
CA SER A 4 22.92 -0.16 -40.54
C SER A 4 22.71 0.33 -39.10
N LEU A 5 22.92 1.63 -38.83
CA LEU A 5 22.77 2.21 -37.48
C LEU A 5 21.30 2.28 -37.00
N PHE A 6 20.34 2.15 -37.93
CA PHE A 6 18.91 2.16 -37.65
C PHE A 6 18.25 0.77 -37.74
N LYS A 7 18.99 -0.27 -38.14
CA LYS A 7 18.43 -1.62 -38.33
C LYS A 7 18.32 -2.34 -36.99
N LEU A 8 17.10 -2.41 -36.45
CA LEU A 8 16.80 -3.12 -35.20
C LEU A 8 16.86 -4.65 -35.38
N SER A 9 17.61 -5.32 -34.50
CA SER A 9 17.59 -6.78 -34.35
C SER A 9 16.21 -7.26 -33.85
N LYS A 10 15.90 -8.55 -34.02
CA LYS A 10 14.64 -9.13 -33.49
C LYS A 10 14.52 -8.97 -31.97
N SER A 11 15.62 -9.15 -31.23
CA SER A 11 15.66 -8.96 -29.78
C SER A 11 15.43 -7.50 -29.39
N ASN A 12 16.03 -6.53 -30.09
CA ASN A 12 15.76 -5.12 -29.82
C ASN A 12 14.31 -4.75 -30.09
N LYS A 13 13.71 -5.25 -31.19
CA LYS A 13 12.29 -5.02 -31.45
C LYS A 13 11.42 -5.50 -30.29
N PHE A 14 11.66 -6.71 -29.79
CA PHE A 14 10.94 -7.24 -28.64
C PHE A 14 11.08 -6.37 -27.38
N LEU A 15 12.31 -6.02 -27.01
CA LEU A 15 12.58 -5.19 -25.82
C LEU A 15 11.95 -3.80 -25.92
N LEU A 16 12.06 -3.16 -27.09
CA LEU A 16 11.43 -1.86 -27.33
C LEU A 16 9.89 -1.95 -27.35
N SER A 17 9.31 -3.08 -27.81
CA SER A 17 7.87 -3.33 -27.67
C SER A 17 7.44 -3.47 -26.21
N CYS A 18 8.21 -4.18 -25.37
CA CYS A 18 7.95 -4.23 -23.93
C CYS A 18 8.02 -2.83 -23.29
N ALA A 19 9.02 -2.02 -23.68
CA ALA A 19 9.14 -0.64 -23.23
C ALA A 19 7.94 0.22 -23.67
N ALA A 20 7.48 0.05 -24.92
CA ALA A 20 6.28 0.74 -25.42
C ALA A 20 5.03 0.40 -24.60
N LEU A 21 4.82 -0.90 -24.30
CA LEU A 21 3.70 -1.36 -23.48
C LEU A 21 3.76 -0.75 -22.07
N GLY A 22 4.95 -0.69 -21.47
CA GLY A 22 5.14 -0.03 -20.18
C GLY A 22 4.80 1.47 -20.21
N CYS A 23 5.15 2.17 -21.29
CA CYS A 23 4.74 3.56 -21.48
C CYS A 23 3.22 3.69 -21.60
N VAL A 24 2.56 2.87 -22.41
CA VAL A 24 1.09 2.87 -22.55
C VAL A 24 0.41 2.64 -21.20
N GLN A 25 0.88 1.66 -20.43
CA GLN A 25 0.33 1.37 -19.12
C GLN A 25 0.59 2.51 -18.12
N ALA A 26 1.76 3.16 -18.16
CA ALA A 26 2.03 4.36 -17.36
C ALA A 26 1.09 5.52 -17.72
N SER A 27 0.73 5.70 -19.00
CA SER A 27 -0.25 6.72 -19.41
C SER A 27 -1.63 6.43 -18.88
N ILE A 28 -2.12 5.21 -19.09
CA ILE A 28 -3.45 4.81 -18.63
C ILE A 28 -3.52 4.95 -17.11
N GLY A 29 -2.49 4.46 -16.39
CA GLY A 29 -2.38 4.59 -14.95
C GLY A 29 -2.39 6.05 -14.49
N SER A 30 -1.59 6.93 -15.13
CA SER A 30 -1.58 8.36 -14.81
C SER A 30 -2.94 9.03 -15.06
N LEU A 31 -3.63 8.68 -16.15
CA LEU A 31 -4.98 9.17 -16.42
C LEU A 31 -5.95 8.70 -15.33
N LEU A 32 -5.93 7.42 -14.97
CA LEU A 32 -6.78 6.88 -13.92
C LEU A 32 -6.52 7.55 -12.57
N VAL A 33 -5.27 7.84 -12.20
CA VAL A 33 -4.94 8.60 -10.99
C VAL A 33 -5.55 10.00 -11.03
N ASN A 34 -5.45 10.70 -12.17
CA ASN A 34 -6.04 12.04 -12.33
C ASN A 34 -7.57 12.01 -12.25
N TYR A 35 -8.21 10.99 -12.83
CA TYR A 35 -9.66 10.81 -12.80
C TYR A 35 -10.18 10.17 -11.52
N PHE A 36 -9.31 9.64 -10.66
CA PHE A 36 -9.69 9.14 -9.35
C PHE A 36 -10.24 10.30 -8.53
N LYS A 37 -11.57 10.34 -8.43
CA LYS A 37 -12.33 11.45 -7.88
C LYS A 37 -11.96 11.67 -6.42
N LYS A 38 -11.45 12.86 -6.07
CA LYS A 38 -11.59 13.38 -4.72
C LYS A 38 -13.09 13.46 -4.46
N SER A 39 -13.65 12.71 -3.52
CA SER A 39 -15.07 12.88 -3.18
C SER A 39 -15.26 14.33 -2.75
N LYS A 40 -16.07 15.08 -3.50
CA LYS A 40 -16.64 16.35 -3.04
C LYS A 40 -18.08 16.08 -2.65
N GLN A 41 -18.31 15.07 -1.83
CA GLN A 41 -19.65 14.79 -1.35
C GLN A 41 -19.98 15.82 -0.26
N THR A 42 -20.39 16.99 -0.74
CA THR A 42 -20.99 18.11 0.01
C THR A 42 -22.44 17.83 0.40
N SER A 43 -22.96 16.62 0.16
CA SER A 43 -24.27 16.27 0.68
C SER A 43 -24.21 16.26 2.21
N ILE A 44 -25.02 17.11 2.82
CA ILE A 44 -25.25 17.15 4.26
C ILE A 44 -25.95 15.84 4.63
N THR A 45 -25.18 14.76 4.80
CA THR A 45 -25.68 13.53 5.42
C THR A 45 -26.00 13.89 6.88
N PRO A 46 -27.26 13.75 7.32
CA PRO A 46 -27.62 14.01 8.70
C PRO A 46 -26.76 13.18 9.66
N ILE A 47 -26.26 13.80 10.72
CA ILE A 47 -25.40 13.17 11.73
C ILE A 47 -26.01 11.86 12.24
N ASP A 48 -27.33 11.84 12.44
CA ASP A 48 -28.07 10.69 12.98
C ASP A 48 -28.15 9.48 12.04
N SER A 49 -27.80 9.65 10.76
CA SER A 49 -27.78 8.56 9.76
C SER A 49 -26.42 7.88 9.64
N LEU A 50 -25.39 8.42 10.30
CA LEU A 50 -24.04 7.87 10.29
C LEU A 50 -23.89 6.79 11.38
N PRO A 51 -23.44 5.57 11.04
CA PRO A 51 -23.23 4.51 12.01
C PRO A 51 -22.08 4.86 12.95
N LYS A 52 -22.09 4.30 14.15
CA LYS A 52 -20.97 4.48 15.08
C LYS A 52 -19.75 3.71 14.56
N VAL A 53 -18.56 4.27 14.73
CA VAL A 53 -17.32 3.71 14.15
C VAL A 53 -16.29 3.46 15.24
N THR A 54 -15.65 2.29 15.22
CA THR A 54 -14.43 2.01 15.99
C THR A 54 -13.25 1.87 15.05
N ILE A 55 -12.22 2.69 15.25
CA ILE A 55 -10.94 2.59 14.55
C ILE A 55 -9.96 1.76 15.38
N PHE A 56 -9.36 0.74 14.78
CA PHE A 56 -8.26 -0.03 15.34
C PHE A 56 -6.94 0.45 14.75
N LYS A 57 -6.04 0.94 15.62
CA LYS A 57 -4.65 1.28 15.32
C LYS A 57 -3.70 0.33 16.08
N PRO A 58 -3.30 -0.82 15.51
CA PRO A 58 -2.29 -1.68 16.12
C PRO A 58 -0.89 -1.06 16.01
N LEU A 59 -0.23 -0.82 17.13
CA LEU A 59 1.06 -0.13 17.22
C LEU A 59 2.21 -1.08 17.56
N SER A 60 3.44 -0.70 17.19
CA SER A 60 4.66 -1.44 17.54
C SER A 60 5.88 -0.52 17.41
N GLY A 61 6.29 0.08 18.52
CA GLY A 61 7.41 1.03 18.56
C GLY A 61 7.05 2.43 18.06
N LYS A 62 8.02 3.35 18.17
CA LYS A 62 7.87 4.75 17.76
C LYS A 62 8.46 4.95 16.37
N GLU A 63 7.62 4.74 15.36
CA GLU A 63 7.94 5.02 13.95
C GLU A 63 8.08 6.54 13.73
N PRO A 64 8.87 6.99 12.73
CA PRO A 64 8.86 8.37 12.28
C PRO A 64 7.44 8.85 11.98
N MET A 65 7.14 10.11 12.28
CA MET A 65 5.82 10.74 12.06
C MET A 65 4.61 10.05 12.71
N LEU A 66 4.83 9.16 13.70
CA LEU A 66 3.75 8.41 14.34
C LEU A 66 2.70 9.34 15.00
N PHE A 67 3.14 10.43 15.64
CA PHE A 67 2.20 11.35 16.28
C PHE A 67 1.28 12.01 15.25
N GLU A 68 1.85 12.48 14.15
CA GLU A 68 1.15 13.14 13.04
C GLU A 68 0.17 12.16 12.36
N ALA A 69 0.60 10.92 12.12
CA ALA A 69 -0.23 9.87 11.54
C ALA A 69 -1.46 9.59 12.41
N LEU A 70 -1.26 9.35 13.70
CA LEU A 70 -2.36 9.08 14.62
C LEU A 70 -3.24 10.32 14.86
N LYS A 71 -2.64 11.51 14.97
CA LYS A 71 -3.34 12.80 15.08
C LYS A 71 -4.31 13.03 13.92
N SER A 72 -3.91 12.69 12.69
CA SER A 72 -4.78 12.84 11.51
C SER A 72 -6.11 12.09 11.63
N PHE A 73 -6.15 10.98 12.37
CA PHE A 73 -7.37 10.22 12.67
C PHE A 73 -8.14 10.77 13.88
N CYS A 74 -7.46 11.38 14.85
CA CYS A 74 -8.13 12.09 15.96
C CYS A 74 -8.85 13.37 15.49
N GLU A 75 -8.39 13.99 14.40
CA GLU A 75 -8.94 15.24 13.85
C GLU A 75 -10.08 15.05 12.85
N GLN A 76 -10.60 13.83 12.72
CA GLN A 76 -11.70 13.51 11.81
C GLN A 76 -13.00 14.13 12.30
N ASP A 77 -13.72 14.77 11.38
CA ASP A 77 -15.06 15.33 11.61
C ASP A 77 -16.10 14.23 11.43
N TYR A 78 -16.17 13.33 12.42
CA TYR A 78 -17.08 12.20 12.43
C TYR A 78 -17.72 11.99 13.81
N PRO A 79 -19.06 11.91 13.90
CA PRO A 79 -19.76 11.73 15.18
C PRO A 79 -19.59 10.30 15.72
N ASN A 80 -19.63 10.13 17.04
CA ASN A 80 -19.60 8.79 17.69
C ASN A 80 -18.41 7.92 17.25
N LEU A 81 -17.23 8.54 17.16
CA LEU A 81 -15.98 7.89 16.81
C LEU A 81 -15.25 7.39 18.05
N GLN A 82 -14.94 6.09 18.08
CA GLN A 82 -14.02 5.49 19.03
C GLN A 82 -12.69 5.18 18.32
N ILE A 83 -11.56 5.48 18.96
CA ILE A 83 -10.23 5.05 18.49
C ILE A 83 -9.59 4.18 19.55
N ILE A 84 -9.21 2.96 19.15
CA ILE A 84 -8.49 2.02 20.01
C ILE A 84 -7.05 1.95 19.52
N PHE A 85 -6.12 2.21 20.42
CA PHE A 85 -4.69 2.00 20.21
C PHE A 85 -4.26 0.71 20.90
N GLY A 86 -3.74 -0.25 20.13
CA GLY A 86 -3.31 -1.54 20.67
C GLY A 86 -1.80 -1.63 20.77
N LEU A 87 -1.27 -2.07 21.90
CA LEU A 87 0.15 -2.30 22.13
C LEU A 87 0.35 -3.68 22.76
N HIS A 88 1.46 -4.33 22.43
CA HIS A 88 1.80 -5.63 23.05
C HIS A 88 2.31 -5.46 24.48
N HIS A 89 3.08 -4.41 24.77
CA HIS A 89 3.77 -4.27 26.05
C HIS A 89 3.79 -2.82 26.55
N LYS A 90 3.82 -2.64 27.88
CA LYS A 90 3.84 -1.33 28.56
C LYS A 90 5.10 -0.49 28.30
N HIS A 91 6.16 -1.11 27.81
CA HIS A 91 7.43 -0.46 27.47
C HIS A 91 7.53 -0.06 26.00
N ASP A 92 6.47 -0.31 25.22
CA ASP A 92 6.43 0.13 23.83
C ASP A 92 6.52 1.67 23.75
N ARG A 93 7.44 2.16 22.93
CA ARG A 93 7.72 3.59 22.75
C ARG A 93 6.53 4.36 22.17
N ALA A 94 5.58 3.68 21.52
CA ALA A 94 4.32 4.27 21.05
C ALA A 94 3.39 4.68 22.21
N LEU A 95 3.54 4.09 23.41
CA LEU A 95 2.64 4.34 24.54
C LEU A 95 2.61 5.82 24.95
N ASN A 96 3.76 6.49 24.96
CA ASN A 96 3.82 7.91 25.30
C ASN A 96 3.10 8.76 24.25
N VAL A 97 3.26 8.42 22.96
CA VAL A 97 2.59 9.12 21.85
C VAL A 97 1.07 9.05 21.99
N VAL A 98 0.52 7.88 22.32
CA VAL A 98 -0.94 7.73 22.47
C VAL A 98 -1.49 8.32 23.76
N LYS A 99 -0.68 8.38 24.83
CA LYS A 99 -1.04 9.12 26.05
C LYS A 99 -1.13 10.61 25.79
N ASP A 100 -0.15 11.17 25.06
CA ASP A 100 -0.15 12.57 24.67
C ASP A 100 -1.37 12.90 23.79
N LEU A 101 -1.70 12.04 22.82
CA LEU A 101 -2.92 12.18 22.01
C LEU A 101 -4.19 12.12 22.86
N LYS A 102 -4.30 11.17 23.78
CA LYS A 102 -5.47 11.08 24.68
C LYS A 102 -5.63 12.34 25.54
N SER A 103 -4.53 12.94 25.99
CA SER A 103 -4.56 14.21 26.72
C SER A 103 -4.95 15.39 25.83
N ASN A 104 -4.54 15.40 24.56
CA ASN A 104 -4.83 16.49 23.62
C ASN A 104 -6.25 16.45 23.06
N TYR A 105 -6.93 15.29 23.10
CA TYR A 105 -8.29 15.09 22.60
C TYR A 105 -9.22 14.49 23.68
N PRO A 106 -9.48 15.21 24.78
CA PRO A 106 -10.18 14.66 25.95
C PRO A 106 -11.66 14.32 25.69
N THR A 107 -12.26 14.88 24.63
CA THR A 107 -13.65 14.61 24.23
C THR A 107 -13.78 13.44 23.26
N LEU A 108 -12.68 12.94 22.70
CA LEU A 108 -12.68 11.80 21.79
C LEU A 108 -12.62 10.49 22.59
N ASP A 109 -13.45 9.52 22.22
CA ASP A 109 -13.46 8.21 22.88
C ASP A 109 -12.20 7.41 22.49
N ILE A 110 -11.14 7.55 23.30
CA ILE A 110 -9.85 6.89 23.10
C ILE A 110 -9.62 5.81 24.15
N ASP A 111 -9.49 4.57 23.68
CA ASP A 111 -9.07 3.43 24.48
C ASP A 111 -7.62 3.01 24.13
N ILE A 112 -6.85 2.69 25.15
CA ILE A 112 -5.47 2.18 25.01
C ILE A 112 -5.46 0.77 25.58
N VAL A 113 -5.26 -0.22 24.71
CA VAL A 113 -5.19 -1.64 25.09
C VAL A 113 -3.74 -2.07 25.09
N ILE A 114 -3.26 -2.50 26.24
CA ILE A 114 -1.93 -3.11 26.39
C ILE A 114 -2.14 -4.58 26.73
N ASN A 115 -1.91 -5.46 25.77
CA ASN A 115 -2.06 -6.90 25.97
C ASN A 115 -1.01 -7.66 25.15
N ALA A 116 -0.24 -8.50 25.84
CA ALA A 116 0.86 -9.31 25.30
C ALA A 116 0.41 -10.64 24.68
N ASP A 117 -0.88 -11.00 24.77
CA ASP A 117 -1.41 -12.26 24.27
C ASP A 117 -1.18 -12.40 22.76
N ILE A 118 -0.62 -13.54 22.36
CA ILE A 118 -0.33 -13.90 20.97
C ILE A 118 -1.28 -15.00 20.54
N HIS A 119 -2.10 -14.72 19.52
CA HIS A 119 -3.14 -15.63 19.02
C HIS A 119 -2.72 -16.39 17.76
N GLY A 120 -1.54 -16.06 17.24
CA GLY A 120 -0.92 -16.72 16.10
C GLY A 120 0.33 -15.98 15.65
N CYS A 121 0.89 -16.40 14.53
CA CYS A 121 2.09 -15.83 13.93
C CYS A 121 1.94 -14.38 13.47
N ASN A 122 0.72 -13.92 13.13
CA ASN A 122 0.50 -12.53 12.76
C ASN A 122 0.30 -11.67 14.04
N ARG A 123 1.35 -10.94 14.42
CA ARG A 123 1.35 -10.04 15.59
C ARG A 123 0.41 -8.85 15.44
N LYS A 124 0.17 -8.36 14.21
CA LYS A 124 -0.81 -7.31 13.95
C LYS A 124 -2.21 -7.84 14.26
N VAL A 125 -2.57 -9.00 13.72
CA VAL A 125 -3.88 -9.62 13.97
C VAL A 125 -4.06 -10.02 15.43
N SER A 126 -3.01 -10.52 16.12
CA SER A 126 -3.08 -10.79 17.56
C SER A 126 -3.44 -9.53 18.34
N ASN A 127 -2.85 -8.38 17.98
CA ASN A 127 -3.19 -7.10 18.59
C ASN A 127 -4.64 -6.69 18.27
N LEU A 128 -5.12 -6.88 17.03
CA LEU A 128 -6.52 -6.62 16.66
C LEU A 128 -7.51 -7.47 17.49
N ILE A 129 -7.18 -8.74 17.75
CA ILE A 129 -7.97 -9.61 18.63
C ILE A 129 -8.00 -9.06 20.06
N ASN A 130 -6.85 -8.65 20.59
CA ASN A 130 -6.75 -8.08 21.93
C ASN A 130 -7.57 -6.80 22.07
N MET A 131 -7.55 -5.94 21.05
CA MET A 131 -8.29 -4.68 21.00
C MET A 131 -9.80 -4.88 20.84
N ARG A 132 -10.23 -5.99 20.24
CA ARG A 132 -11.64 -6.26 19.92
C ARG A 132 -12.55 -6.26 21.15
N SER A 133 -12.02 -6.60 22.33
CA SER A 133 -12.76 -6.71 23.59
C SER A 133 -13.35 -5.38 24.09
N VAL A 134 -12.75 -4.24 23.72
CA VAL A 134 -13.21 -2.90 24.14
C VAL A 134 -13.92 -2.14 23.02
N ALA A 135 -14.09 -2.74 21.85
CA ALA A 135 -14.78 -2.13 20.72
C ALA A 135 -16.28 -2.02 20.97
N LYS A 136 -16.84 -0.82 20.84
CA LYS A 136 -18.21 -0.48 21.22
C LYS A 136 -19.18 -0.38 20.04
N ASN A 137 -18.66 -0.27 18.82
CA ASN A 137 -19.44 0.18 17.66
C ASN A 137 -19.59 -0.91 16.58
N GLU A 138 -20.48 -0.66 15.61
CA GLU A 138 -20.90 -1.64 14.59
C GLU A 138 -20.10 -1.58 13.28
N VAL A 139 -19.39 -0.48 13.01
CA VAL A 139 -18.47 -0.34 11.88
C VAL A 139 -17.04 -0.31 12.41
N PHE A 140 -16.20 -1.16 11.83
CA PHE A 140 -14.79 -1.26 12.17
C PHE A 140 -13.93 -0.73 11.05
N ILE A 141 -12.97 0.12 11.41
CA ILE A 141 -11.92 0.60 10.51
C ILE A 141 -10.58 0.15 11.07
N ILE A 142 -9.87 -0.69 10.34
CA ILE A 142 -8.51 -1.11 10.67
C ILE A 142 -7.58 -0.22 9.87
N SER A 143 -6.59 0.40 10.53
CA SER A 143 -5.60 1.22 9.84
C SER A 143 -4.22 1.01 10.44
N ASP A 144 -3.20 0.96 9.58
CA ASP A 144 -1.81 0.85 10.04
C ASP A 144 -1.34 2.12 10.76
N SER A 145 -0.27 2.00 11.57
CA SER A 145 0.25 3.04 12.44
C SER A 145 0.85 4.24 11.70
N ASP A 146 1.33 4.00 10.49
CA ASP A 146 2.05 4.94 9.64
C ASP A 146 1.16 5.65 8.60
N ILE A 147 -0.15 5.40 8.66
CA ILE A 147 -1.15 5.96 7.73
C ILE A 147 -1.65 7.31 8.22
N HIS A 148 -1.70 8.27 7.29
CA HIS A 148 -2.21 9.62 7.47
C HIS A 148 -3.52 9.81 6.71
N ALA A 149 -4.57 10.23 7.39
CA ALA A 149 -5.82 10.63 6.77
C ALA A 149 -5.62 11.94 5.97
N PRO A 150 -6.13 12.03 4.73
CA PRO A 150 -5.82 13.15 3.82
C PRO A 150 -6.53 14.45 4.18
N ASP A 151 -7.70 14.38 4.81
CA ASP A 151 -8.44 15.51 5.34
C ASP A 151 -9.42 15.06 6.42
N LYS A 152 -10.14 16.02 7.02
CA LYS A 152 -11.05 15.78 8.16
C LYS A 152 -12.30 14.99 7.81
N ASN A 153 -12.68 14.88 6.52
CA ASN A 153 -13.90 14.18 6.10
C ASN A 153 -13.64 12.72 5.71
N TYR A 154 -12.39 12.28 5.73
CA TYR A 154 -11.99 10.99 5.20
C TYR A 154 -12.76 9.80 5.79
N ILE A 155 -12.94 9.75 7.12
CA ILE A 155 -13.72 8.66 7.75
C ILE A 155 -15.18 8.69 7.31
N LYS A 156 -15.78 9.89 7.21
CA LYS A 156 -17.16 10.04 6.73
C LYS A 156 -17.30 9.46 5.32
N GLU A 157 -16.38 9.78 4.43
CA GLU A 157 -16.40 9.28 3.05
C GLU A 157 -16.20 7.76 2.96
N VAL A 158 -15.29 7.20 3.77
CA VAL A 158 -15.10 5.74 3.86
C VAL A 158 -16.40 5.06 4.30
N VAL A 159 -17.08 5.61 5.30
CA VAL A 159 -18.34 5.04 5.80
C VAL A 159 -19.46 5.18 4.77
N LEU A 160 -19.59 6.33 4.12
CA LEU A 160 -20.58 6.54 3.05
C LEU A 160 -20.39 5.54 1.90
N GLU A 161 -19.14 5.24 1.55
CA GLU A 161 -18.83 4.20 0.56
C GLU A 161 -19.26 2.81 1.06
N LEU A 162 -19.01 2.48 2.33
CA LEU A 162 -19.39 1.20 2.95
C LEU A 162 -20.91 1.03 3.08
N GLN A 163 -21.66 2.12 3.14
CA GLN A 163 -23.12 2.09 3.20
C GLN A 163 -23.78 1.83 1.84
N LYS A 164 -23.05 1.90 0.73
CA LYS A 164 -23.62 1.62 -0.59
C LYS A 164 -24.12 0.17 -0.68
N PRO A 165 -25.19 -0.09 -1.46
CA PRO A 165 -25.69 -1.45 -1.69
C PRO A 165 -24.57 -2.38 -2.17
N ASN A 166 -24.59 -3.62 -1.69
CA ASN A 166 -23.64 -4.69 -2.05
C ASN A 166 -22.17 -4.46 -1.67
N VAL A 167 -21.80 -3.31 -1.10
CA VAL A 167 -20.43 -3.08 -0.58
C VAL A 167 -20.29 -3.78 0.77
N GLY A 168 -19.43 -4.80 0.83
CA GLY A 168 -19.10 -5.50 2.07
C GLY A 168 -17.89 -4.89 2.79
N MET A 169 -16.99 -4.27 2.03
CA MET A 169 -15.74 -3.74 2.58
C MET A 169 -15.26 -2.54 1.75
N VAL A 170 -14.61 -1.58 2.40
CA VAL A 170 -13.93 -0.46 1.75
C VAL A 170 -12.45 -0.51 2.08
N THR A 171 -11.60 -0.23 1.10
CA THR A 171 -10.15 -0.11 1.31
C THR A 171 -9.61 1.17 0.69
N SER A 172 -8.46 1.66 1.14
CA SER A 172 -7.89 2.92 0.62
C SER A 172 -6.63 2.71 -0.19
N LEU A 173 -6.55 3.45 -1.30
CA LEU A 173 -5.30 3.70 -2.00
C LEU A 173 -4.39 4.56 -1.13
N TYR A 174 -3.09 4.42 -1.31
CA TYR A 174 -2.10 5.20 -0.58
C TYR A 174 -0.99 5.71 -1.48
N SER A 175 -0.36 6.80 -1.03
CA SER A 175 0.83 7.41 -1.62
C SER A 175 1.95 7.51 -0.57
N GLY A 176 3.21 7.52 -1.02
CA GLY A 176 4.36 7.55 -0.11
C GLY A 176 4.69 8.96 0.40
N LEU A 177 4.82 9.10 1.72
CA LEU A 177 5.22 10.32 2.42
C LEU A 177 6.61 10.13 3.07
N PRO A 178 7.68 10.73 2.51
CA PRO A 178 9.01 10.69 3.13
C PRO A 178 9.02 11.33 4.52
N SER A 179 9.60 10.64 5.50
CA SER A 179 9.75 11.15 6.86
C SER A 179 10.95 12.08 7.06
N PHE A 180 12.01 11.93 6.25
CA PHE A 180 13.25 12.70 6.35
C PHE A 180 13.72 13.25 5.00
N GLU A 181 12.89 13.17 3.95
CA GLU A 181 13.15 13.75 2.63
C GLU A 181 14.52 13.33 2.01
N SER A 182 14.92 12.07 2.20
CA SER A 182 16.15 11.54 1.61
C SER A 182 15.93 11.01 0.19
N LYS A 183 17.00 10.94 -0.63
CA LYS A 183 16.94 10.32 -1.98
C LYS A 183 16.38 8.90 -1.95
N VAL A 184 16.71 8.11 -0.92
CA VAL A 184 16.19 6.74 -0.74
C VAL A 184 14.69 6.75 -0.54
N GLN A 185 14.19 7.62 0.35
CA GLN A 185 12.76 7.70 0.62
C GLN A 185 11.99 8.25 -0.57
N TYR A 186 12.55 9.21 -1.31
CA TYR A 186 12.00 9.66 -2.58
C TYR A 186 11.87 8.52 -3.59
N MET A 187 12.85 7.62 -3.68
CA MET A 187 12.76 6.43 -4.56
C MET A 187 11.71 5.41 -4.07
N ALA A 188 11.60 5.21 -2.76
CA ALA A 188 10.55 4.38 -2.17
C ALA A 188 9.15 4.96 -2.48
N SER A 189 8.94 6.27 -2.26
CA SER A 189 7.73 6.98 -2.64
C SER A 189 7.46 6.89 -4.13
N ALA A 190 8.48 6.99 -4.99
CA ALA A 190 8.33 6.84 -6.43
C ALA A 190 7.79 5.46 -6.84
N HIS A 191 8.16 4.40 -6.12
CA HIS A 191 7.57 3.07 -6.36
C HIS A 191 6.06 3.09 -6.12
N ILE A 192 5.67 3.58 -4.94
CA ILE A 192 4.29 3.60 -4.50
C ILE A 192 3.47 4.47 -5.43
N ASN A 193 3.96 5.67 -5.71
CA ASN A 193 3.22 6.69 -6.45
C ASN A 193 3.15 6.40 -7.95
N TYR A 194 4.21 5.84 -8.56
CA TYR A 194 4.30 5.71 -10.03
C TYR A 194 4.16 4.29 -10.56
N ASN A 195 4.30 3.25 -9.73
CA ASN A 195 4.08 1.86 -10.14
C ASN A 195 2.87 1.26 -9.42
N PHE A 196 2.87 1.24 -8.08
CA PHE A 196 1.80 0.59 -7.30
C PHE A 196 0.45 1.28 -7.48
N LEU A 197 0.33 2.57 -7.16
CA LEU A 197 -0.91 3.34 -7.20
C LEU A 197 -1.59 3.28 -8.58
N PRO A 198 -0.93 3.67 -9.69
CA PRO A 198 -1.50 3.54 -11.03
C PRO A 198 -1.77 2.08 -11.43
N GLY A 199 -0.94 1.14 -11.00
CA GLY A 199 -1.13 -0.29 -11.25
C GLY A 199 -2.41 -0.84 -10.59
N VAL A 200 -2.67 -0.47 -9.33
CA VAL A 200 -3.90 -0.85 -8.61
C VAL A 200 -5.12 -0.23 -9.26
N LEU A 201 -5.05 1.02 -9.69
CA LEU A 201 -6.16 1.67 -10.39
C LEU A 201 -6.46 1.03 -11.76
N LEU A 202 -5.42 0.66 -12.52
CA LEU A 202 -5.61 -0.10 -13.75
C LEU A 202 -6.23 -1.47 -13.47
N SER A 203 -5.71 -2.19 -12.47
CA SER A 203 -6.26 -3.46 -11.99
C SER A 203 -7.74 -3.34 -11.61
N ARG A 204 -8.10 -2.27 -10.89
CA ARG A 204 -9.47 -1.93 -10.52
C ARG A 204 -10.35 -1.68 -11.74
N HIS A 205 -9.84 -0.95 -12.73
CA HIS A 205 -10.56 -0.69 -13.99
C HIS A 205 -10.80 -1.97 -14.80
N LEU A 206 -9.91 -2.96 -14.69
CA LEU A 206 -10.06 -4.30 -15.26
C LEU A 206 -10.93 -5.24 -14.42
N GLY A 207 -11.61 -4.72 -13.38
CA GLY A 207 -12.59 -5.46 -12.59
C GLY A 207 -12.05 -6.14 -11.33
N ARG A 208 -10.75 -6.03 -11.03
CA ARG A 208 -10.21 -6.58 -9.78
C ARG A 208 -10.69 -5.79 -8.57
N GLN A 209 -10.94 -6.50 -7.48
CA GLN A 209 -11.42 -5.93 -6.23
C GLN A 209 -10.54 -6.34 -5.05
N ASP A 210 -9.23 -6.13 -5.18
CA ASP A 210 -8.26 -6.45 -4.14
C ASP A 210 -8.45 -5.58 -2.89
N CYS A 211 -8.15 -6.15 -1.72
CA CYS A 211 -8.12 -5.44 -0.44
C CYS A 211 -6.69 -4.99 -0.13
N LEU A 212 -6.51 -3.74 0.26
CA LEU A 212 -5.22 -3.15 0.61
C LEU A 212 -5.16 -2.93 2.13
N GLY A 213 -4.10 -3.40 2.78
CA GLY A 213 -3.97 -3.41 4.24
C GLY A 213 -3.85 -2.05 4.94
N ALA A 214 -3.63 -0.96 4.19
CA ALA A 214 -3.41 0.37 4.75
C ALA A 214 -4.61 0.88 5.57
N VAL A 215 -5.81 0.80 4.97
CA VAL A 215 -7.09 1.06 5.65
C VAL A 215 -8.12 0.08 5.13
N ILE A 216 -8.85 -0.55 6.04
CA ILE A 216 -9.93 -1.48 5.76
C ILE A 216 -11.13 -1.10 6.62
N ALA A 217 -12.27 -0.82 6.01
CA ALA A 217 -13.54 -0.61 6.71
C ALA A 217 -14.51 -1.76 6.43
N ILE A 218 -15.09 -2.33 7.47
CA ILE A 218 -15.98 -3.48 7.42
C ILE A 218 -17.02 -3.39 8.53
N LYS A 219 -18.24 -3.88 8.29
CA LYS A 219 -19.27 -4.01 9.33
C LYS A 219 -18.93 -5.16 10.27
N GLN A 220 -19.11 -4.97 11.58
CA GLN A 220 -18.84 -5.97 12.60
C GLN A 220 -19.55 -7.29 12.28
N ASN A 221 -20.84 -7.25 11.97
CA ASN A 221 -21.62 -8.45 11.68
C ASN A 221 -21.06 -9.26 10.49
N LEU A 222 -20.53 -8.59 9.47
CA LEU A 222 -19.89 -9.25 8.34
C LEU A 222 -18.52 -9.82 8.73
N LEU A 223 -17.73 -9.09 9.51
CA LEU A 223 -16.46 -9.59 10.04
C LEU A 223 -16.68 -10.88 10.86
N ASP A 224 -17.68 -10.87 11.74
CA ASP A 224 -18.06 -12.04 12.55
C ASP A 224 -18.52 -13.19 11.64
N LYS A 225 -19.34 -12.91 10.63
CA LYS A 225 -19.81 -13.89 9.64
C LYS A 225 -18.67 -14.57 8.87
N VAL A 226 -17.58 -13.85 8.57
CA VAL A 226 -16.43 -14.42 7.85
C VAL A 226 -15.37 -15.08 8.75
N GLY A 227 -15.66 -15.19 10.05
CA GLY A 227 -14.84 -15.89 11.04
C GLY A 227 -13.99 -14.99 11.95
N GLY A 228 -14.26 -13.67 11.96
CA GLY A 228 -13.57 -12.72 12.82
C GLY A 228 -12.07 -12.56 12.54
N PHE A 229 -11.39 -11.79 13.39
CA PHE A 229 -9.94 -11.64 13.35
C PHE A 229 -9.19 -12.95 13.61
N GLN A 230 -9.78 -13.86 14.40
CA GLN A 230 -9.24 -15.20 14.67
C GLN A 230 -8.98 -15.97 13.37
N SER A 231 -9.82 -15.80 12.36
CA SER A 231 -9.62 -16.47 11.07
C SER A 231 -8.41 -15.95 10.27
N LEU A 232 -7.79 -14.84 10.70
CA LEU A 232 -6.68 -14.18 10.00
C LEU A 232 -5.31 -14.42 10.66
N VAL A 233 -5.26 -14.93 11.90
CA VAL A 233 -4.03 -15.00 12.72
C VAL A 233 -2.88 -15.80 12.09
N LYS A 234 -3.22 -16.74 11.22
CA LYS A 234 -2.27 -17.62 10.54
C LYS A 234 -1.63 -16.98 9.31
N TYR A 235 -2.19 -15.90 8.79
CA TYR A 235 -1.85 -15.39 7.45
C TYR A 235 -0.98 -14.15 7.48
N VAL A 236 -0.05 -14.06 6.53
CA VAL A 236 0.85 -12.89 6.31
C VAL A 236 0.07 -11.73 5.72
N ALA A 237 -0.71 -12.00 4.69
CA ALA A 237 -1.56 -11.04 4.01
C ALA A 237 -2.99 -11.14 4.57
N ASP A 238 -3.16 -10.68 5.81
CA ASP A 238 -4.47 -10.70 6.50
C ASP A 238 -5.54 -9.95 5.70
N ASP A 239 -5.16 -8.86 5.05
CA ASP A 239 -5.98 -8.05 4.14
C ASP A 239 -6.48 -8.84 2.92
N ALA A 240 -5.58 -9.51 2.18
CA ALA A 240 -5.94 -10.30 1.01
C ALA A 240 -6.82 -11.51 1.37
N VAL A 241 -6.59 -12.13 2.53
CA VAL A 241 -7.43 -13.22 3.03
C VAL A 241 -8.81 -12.72 3.44
N LEU A 242 -8.88 -11.61 4.17
CA LEU A 242 -10.15 -10.98 4.54
C LEU A 242 -10.93 -10.56 3.28
N GLY A 243 -10.26 -9.99 2.28
CA GLY A 243 -10.87 -9.64 0.99
C GLY A 243 -11.47 -10.84 0.27
N ARG A 244 -10.73 -11.95 0.15
CA ARG A 244 -11.27 -13.19 -0.45
C ARG A 244 -12.48 -13.73 0.32
N LYS A 245 -12.45 -13.67 1.65
CA LYS A 245 -13.58 -14.08 2.49
C LYS A 245 -14.82 -13.21 2.26
N VAL A 246 -14.65 -11.89 2.11
CA VAL A 246 -15.75 -10.96 1.78
C VAL A 246 -16.28 -11.21 0.37
N LYS A 247 -15.41 -11.39 -0.64
CA LYS A 247 -15.84 -11.75 -2.01
C LYS A 247 -16.59 -13.08 -2.06
N ALA A 248 -16.21 -14.05 -1.22
CA ALA A 248 -16.94 -15.32 -1.09
C ALA A 248 -18.38 -15.16 -0.55
N GLN A 249 -18.69 -14.03 0.11
CA GLN A 249 -20.05 -13.64 0.48
C GLN A 249 -20.81 -12.93 -0.67
N GLN A 250 -20.24 -12.90 -1.88
CA GLN A 250 -20.80 -12.23 -3.06
C GLN A 250 -20.97 -10.70 -2.88
N LEU A 251 -20.17 -10.12 -1.98
CA LEU A 251 -20.14 -8.68 -1.74
C LEU A 251 -18.97 -8.03 -2.49
N ASP A 252 -19.07 -6.73 -2.71
CA ASP A 252 -18.05 -5.93 -3.35
C ASP A 252 -17.06 -5.33 -2.35
N ILE A 253 -15.82 -5.17 -2.81
CA ILE A 253 -14.79 -4.41 -2.10
C ILE A 253 -14.61 -3.10 -2.84
N ALA A 254 -15.01 -1.99 -2.24
CA ALA A 254 -14.93 -0.67 -2.84
C ALA A 254 -13.61 0.04 -2.46
N LEU A 255 -13.22 1.04 -3.26
CA LEU A 255 -12.15 1.96 -2.92
C LEU A 255 -12.73 3.19 -2.22
N ALA A 256 -12.12 3.59 -1.11
CA ALA A 256 -12.37 4.89 -0.50
C ALA A 256 -12.01 5.98 -1.51
N PRO A 257 -12.76 7.09 -1.58
CA PRO A 257 -12.60 8.07 -2.64
C PRO A 257 -11.35 8.95 -2.49
N ASN A 258 -10.66 8.88 -1.36
CA ASN A 258 -9.44 9.66 -1.12
C ASN A 258 -8.24 8.75 -0.89
N ILE A 259 -7.07 9.27 -1.31
CA ILE A 259 -5.79 8.59 -1.22
C ILE A 259 -5.14 8.99 0.11
N VAL A 260 -4.92 8.03 0.99
CA VAL A 260 -4.17 8.26 2.24
C VAL A 260 -2.68 8.37 1.97
N GLN A 261 -1.90 8.76 2.97
CA GLN A 261 -0.44 8.72 2.87
C GLN A 261 0.13 7.68 3.82
N THR A 262 1.16 6.96 3.40
CA THR A 262 1.95 6.01 4.23
C THR A 262 3.33 6.60 4.47
N THR A 263 3.80 6.53 5.71
CA THR A 263 5.11 7.06 6.07
C THR A 263 6.21 6.15 5.57
N ILE A 264 7.15 6.71 4.81
CA ILE A 264 8.35 6.03 4.38
C ILE A 264 9.44 6.22 5.43
N THR A 265 9.99 5.12 5.94
CA THR A 265 10.90 5.13 7.10
C THR A 265 12.31 4.63 6.78
N GLU A 266 12.49 4.10 5.58
CA GLU A 266 13.73 3.50 5.09
C GLU A 266 14.85 4.54 5.10
N LYS A 267 15.96 4.19 5.74
CA LYS A 267 17.12 5.08 5.89
C LYS A 267 18.15 4.91 4.78
N ASP A 268 18.23 3.70 4.23
CA ASP A 268 19.23 3.29 3.25
C ASP A 268 18.63 2.32 2.21
N LEU A 269 19.38 2.10 1.13
CA LEU A 269 18.97 1.24 0.02
C LEU A 269 18.77 -0.23 0.41
N PHE A 270 19.51 -0.71 1.41
CA PHE A 270 19.41 -2.10 1.85
C PHE A 270 18.09 -2.33 2.60
N SER A 271 17.76 -1.45 3.54
CA SER A 271 16.48 -1.43 4.24
C SER A 271 15.30 -1.32 3.26
N LEU A 272 15.43 -0.47 2.23
CA LEU A 272 14.44 -0.37 1.16
C LEU A 272 14.31 -1.67 0.35
N TYR A 273 15.43 -2.27 -0.01
CA TYR A 273 15.46 -3.54 -0.73
C TYR A 273 14.78 -4.67 0.07
N GLU A 274 15.10 -4.82 1.36
CA GLU A 274 14.47 -5.84 2.20
C GLU A 274 12.96 -5.63 2.33
N HIS A 275 12.52 -4.38 2.48
CA HIS A 275 11.10 -4.05 2.55
C HIS A 275 10.38 -4.40 1.23
N GLU A 276 10.84 -3.85 0.11
CA GLU A 276 10.19 -4.10 -1.19
C GLU A 276 10.26 -5.58 -1.58
N LEU A 277 11.35 -6.29 -1.27
CA LEU A 277 11.48 -7.73 -1.53
C LEU A 277 10.43 -8.53 -0.77
N ARG A 278 10.16 -8.20 0.51
CA ARG A 278 9.10 -8.84 1.28
C ARG A 278 7.73 -8.63 0.64
N TRP A 279 7.40 -7.39 0.26
CA TRP A 279 6.14 -7.09 -0.41
C TRP A 279 6.01 -7.85 -1.73
N ASN A 280 7.02 -7.78 -2.59
CA ASN A 280 7.00 -8.44 -3.89
C ASN A 280 6.93 -9.97 -3.79
N ARG A 281 7.60 -10.59 -2.80
CA ARG A 281 7.45 -12.04 -2.52
C ARG A 281 6.02 -12.40 -2.11
N THR A 282 5.40 -11.62 -1.22
CA THR A 282 4.00 -11.84 -0.83
C THR A 282 3.08 -11.70 -2.04
N THR A 283 3.25 -10.67 -2.87
CA THR A 283 2.46 -10.46 -4.08
C THR A 283 2.66 -11.59 -5.10
N PHE A 284 3.89 -12.04 -5.33
CA PHE A 284 4.18 -13.15 -6.24
C PHE A 284 3.51 -14.45 -5.81
N ILE A 285 3.50 -14.75 -4.50
CA ILE A 285 2.85 -15.95 -3.96
C ILE A 285 1.34 -15.88 -4.12
N LEU A 286 0.74 -14.70 -3.95
CA LEU A 286 -0.71 -14.51 -4.07
C LEU A 286 -1.17 -14.47 -5.54
N GLU A 287 -0.42 -13.81 -6.41
CA GLU A 287 -0.82 -13.47 -7.79
C GLU A 287 0.36 -13.63 -8.77
N PRO A 288 0.87 -14.86 -8.97
CA PRO A 288 2.13 -15.08 -9.70
C PRO A 288 2.09 -14.60 -11.16
N VAL A 289 0.95 -14.77 -11.84
CA VAL A 289 0.78 -14.33 -13.23
C VAL A 289 0.74 -12.80 -13.31
N GLY A 290 -0.09 -12.17 -12.47
CA GLY A 290 -0.18 -10.70 -12.41
C GLY A 290 1.14 -10.05 -12.03
N PHE A 291 1.86 -10.65 -11.08
CA PHE A 291 3.20 -10.24 -10.69
C PHE A 291 4.22 -10.39 -11.83
N THR A 292 4.23 -11.50 -12.55
CA THR A 292 5.18 -11.70 -13.66
C THR A 292 4.90 -10.72 -14.80
N LEU A 293 3.62 -10.46 -15.11
CA LEU A 293 3.22 -9.47 -16.12
C LEU A 293 3.53 -8.03 -15.69
N SER A 294 3.66 -7.75 -14.40
CA SER A 294 3.97 -6.40 -13.92
C SER A 294 5.41 -5.95 -14.26
N PHE A 295 6.29 -6.86 -14.71
CA PHE A 295 7.59 -6.46 -15.28
C PHE A 295 7.43 -5.57 -16.51
N LEU A 296 6.34 -5.70 -17.27
CA LEU A 296 6.06 -4.83 -18.42
C LEU A 296 5.87 -3.36 -18.02
N GLN A 297 5.60 -3.08 -16.75
CA GLN A 297 5.39 -1.73 -16.21
C GLN A 297 6.70 -0.94 -16.04
N LEU A 298 7.85 -1.53 -16.37
CA LEU A 298 9.19 -0.95 -16.22
C LEU A 298 9.79 -0.54 -17.58
N PRO A 299 9.24 0.49 -18.26
CA PRO A 299 9.64 0.82 -19.62
C PRO A 299 11.12 1.22 -19.75
N LEU A 300 11.70 1.86 -18.72
CA LEU A 300 13.09 2.30 -18.76
C LEU A 300 14.05 1.12 -18.58
N PHE A 301 13.67 0.12 -17.80
CA PHE A 301 14.43 -1.14 -17.71
C PHE A 301 14.51 -1.84 -19.07
N TRP A 302 13.36 -2.02 -19.74
CA TRP A 302 13.31 -2.67 -21.06
C TRP A 302 14.05 -1.88 -22.15
N ALA A 303 13.89 -0.56 -22.16
CA ALA A 303 14.62 0.31 -23.09
C ALA A 303 16.13 0.32 -22.81
N SER A 304 16.56 0.28 -21.54
CA SER A 304 17.96 0.13 -21.17
C SER A 304 18.55 -1.21 -21.63
N LEU A 305 17.81 -2.32 -21.49
CA LEU A 305 18.27 -3.63 -21.99
C LEU A 305 18.48 -3.62 -23.51
N ALA A 306 17.63 -2.93 -24.27
CA ALA A 306 17.80 -2.80 -25.72
C ALA A 306 19.08 -2.05 -26.10
N ILE A 307 19.50 -1.07 -25.29
CA ILE A 307 20.79 -0.37 -25.43
C ILE A 307 21.94 -1.30 -25.03
N LEU A 308 21.86 -1.97 -23.88
CA LEU A 308 22.94 -2.81 -23.36
C LEU A 308 23.29 -3.96 -24.33
N PHE A 309 22.29 -4.57 -24.96
CA PHE A 309 22.54 -5.65 -25.93
C PHE A 309 22.99 -5.16 -27.31
N ASN A 310 22.70 -3.91 -27.69
CA ASN A 310 23.06 -3.36 -29.00
C ASN A 310 23.37 -1.84 -28.89
N PRO A 311 24.51 -1.46 -28.27
CA PRO A 311 24.78 -0.08 -27.88
C PRO A 311 25.02 0.87 -29.07
N LEU A 312 25.42 0.34 -30.23
CA LEU A 312 25.68 1.11 -31.44
C LEU A 312 24.41 1.46 -32.21
N THR A 313 23.25 0.92 -31.82
CA THR A 313 21.97 1.20 -32.48
C THR A 313 21.37 2.51 -31.96
N TRP A 314 21.59 3.60 -32.69
CA TRP A 314 21.12 4.95 -32.31
C TRP A 314 19.60 5.01 -32.04
N ALA A 315 18.81 4.24 -32.77
CA ALA A 315 17.36 4.15 -32.58
C ALA A 315 16.97 3.71 -31.14
N SER A 316 17.76 2.84 -30.49
CA SER A 316 17.50 2.40 -29.12
C SER A 316 17.72 3.52 -28.10
N TRP A 317 18.73 4.36 -28.31
CA TRP A 317 18.98 5.54 -27.47
C TRP A 317 17.88 6.59 -27.62
N MET A 318 17.47 6.88 -28.86
CA MET A 318 16.34 7.78 -29.11
C MET A 318 15.06 7.28 -28.44
N PHE A 319 14.75 5.99 -28.58
CA PHE A 319 13.58 5.39 -27.96
C PHE A 319 13.64 5.46 -26.43
N PHE A 320 14.81 5.20 -25.82
CA PHE A 320 15.00 5.36 -24.38
C PHE A 320 14.71 6.79 -23.92
N MET A 321 15.23 7.81 -24.62
CA MET A 321 14.98 9.21 -24.26
C MET A 321 13.50 9.58 -24.40
N LEU A 322 12.81 9.06 -25.42
CA LEU A 322 11.37 9.22 -25.58
C LEU A 322 10.59 8.55 -24.44
N CYS A 323 10.91 7.31 -24.09
CA CYS A 323 10.32 6.60 -22.96
C CYS A 323 10.55 7.34 -21.64
N TRP A 324 11.76 7.86 -21.41
CA TRP A 324 12.10 8.62 -20.22
C TRP A 324 11.32 9.92 -20.12
N GLY A 325 11.32 10.74 -21.18
CA GLY A 325 10.56 11.98 -21.22
C GLY A 325 9.06 11.73 -21.00
N PHE A 326 8.52 10.70 -21.66
CA PHE A 326 7.12 10.34 -21.54
C PHE A 326 6.73 9.83 -20.15
N LYS A 327 7.54 8.93 -19.56
CA LYS A 327 7.35 8.47 -18.18
C LYS A 327 7.46 9.64 -17.20
N ALA A 328 8.43 10.55 -17.39
CA ALA A 328 8.59 11.73 -16.57
C ALA A 328 7.35 12.65 -16.62
N LEU A 329 6.72 12.82 -17.78
CA LEU A 329 5.45 13.56 -17.91
C LEU A 329 4.30 12.89 -17.14
N CYS A 330 4.17 11.56 -17.24
CA CYS A 330 3.16 10.80 -16.48
C CYS A 330 3.38 10.96 -14.96
N CYS A 331 4.62 10.76 -14.48
CA CYS A 331 4.97 10.93 -13.07
C CYS A 331 4.74 12.37 -12.59
N HIS A 332 5.06 13.37 -13.43
CA HIS A 332 4.78 14.77 -13.13
C HIS A 332 3.28 15.05 -12.98
N SER A 333 2.45 14.46 -13.85
CA SER A 333 0.99 14.58 -13.72
C SER A 333 0.48 13.95 -12.42
N ILE A 334 0.97 12.78 -12.05
CA ILE A 334 0.63 12.12 -10.78
C ILE A 334 1.04 13.01 -9.60
N ASN A 335 2.25 13.59 -9.62
CA ASN A 335 2.71 14.49 -8.55
C ASN A 335 1.78 15.70 -8.38
N LYS A 336 1.35 16.33 -9.48
CA LYS A 336 0.37 17.42 -9.43
C LYS A 336 -0.93 16.98 -8.77
N ARG A 337 -1.43 15.79 -9.10
CA ARG A 337 -2.67 15.25 -8.52
C ARG A 337 -2.54 14.94 -7.02
N LEU A 338 -1.37 14.50 -6.59
CA LEU A 338 -1.05 14.18 -5.19
C LEU A 338 -0.57 15.39 -4.37
N ASN A 339 -0.52 16.60 -4.96
CA ASN A 339 0.09 17.80 -4.36
C ASN A 339 1.54 17.56 -3.88
N TYR A 340 2.27 16.72 -4.60
CA TYR A 340 3.67 16.40 -4.31
C TYR A 340 4.57 17.45 -4.98
N SER A 341 4.99 18.44 -4.22
CA SER A 341 5.83 19.54 -4.71
C SER A 341 7.23 19.03 -5.08
N PHE A 342 7.56 19.12 -6.37
CA PHE A 342 8.89 18.87 -6.96
C PHE A 342 9.63 17.63 -6.45
N SER A 343 9.54 16.53 -7.18
CA SER A 343 10.26 15.31 -6.81
C SER A 343 11.66 15.25 -7.46
N PRO A 344 12.77 15.14 -6.69
CA PRO A 344 14.11 14.89 -7.23
C PRO A 344 14.23 13.51 -7.92
N THR A 345 13.14 12.75 -7.99
CA THR A 345 13.10 11.40 -8.56
C THR A 345 13.04 11.37 -10.08
N LEU A 346 12.68 12.45 -10.77
CA LEU A 346 12.52 12.41 -12.25
C LEU A 346 13.82 12.01 -12.97
N PRO A 347 15.00 12.55 -12.60
CA PRO A 347 16.28 12.06 -13.13
C PRO A 347 16.62 10.63 -12.66
N LEU A 348 16.07 10.19 -11.52
CA LEU A 348 16.32 8.88 -10.94
C LEU A 348 15.37 7.78 -11.44
N LEU A 349 14.43 8.08 -12.36
CA LEU A 349 13.48 7.10 -12.89
C LEU A 349 14.15 5.86 -13.52
N PRO A 350 15.25 5.99 -14.32
CA PRO A 350 15.93 4.80 -14.84
C PRO A 350 16.46 3.92 -13.71
N TYR A 351 17.09 4.52 -12.70
CA TYR A 351 17.59 3.80 -11.52
C TYR A 351 16.44 3.12 -10.78
N ARG A 352 15.29 3.79 -10.62
CA ARG A 352 14.12 3.21 -9.97
C ARG A 352 13.57 2.01 -10.73
N ASP A 353 13.53 2.03 -12.07
CA ASP A 353 13.05 0.89 -12.86
C ASP A 353 14.00 -0.30 -12.72
N TRP A 354 15.32 -0.07 -12.77
CA TRP A 354 16.31 -1.12 -12.53
C TRP A 354 16.23 -1.70 -11.11
N PHE A 355 16.05 -0.85 -10.09
CA PHE A 355 15.86 -1.30 -8.72
C PHE A 355 14.58 -2.14 -8.58
N SER A 356 13.47 -1.73 -9.21
CA SER A 356 12.23 -2.52 -9.24
C SER A 356 12.48 -3.87 -9.88
N ALA A 357 13.12 -3.90 -11.06
CA ALA A 357 13.39 -5.13 -11.79
C ALA A 357 14.26 -6.10 -10.97
N LEU A 358 15.29 -5.58 -10.28
CA LEU A 358 16.14 -6.37 -9.38
C LEU A 358 15.33 -6.99 -8.22
N VAL A 359 14.53 -6.19 -7.52
CA VAL A 359 13.70 -6.66 -6.40
C VAL A 359 12.68 -7.70 -6.88
N MET A 360 12.01 -7.43 -8.01
CA MET A 360 11.02 -8.33 -8.58
C MET A 360 11.66 -9.64 -9.05
N PHE A 361 12.84 -9.57 -9.68
CA PHE A 361 13.59 -10.77 -10.10
C PHE A 361 13.98 -11.62 -8.88
N ASN A 362 14.48 -10.99 -7.82
CA ASN A 362 14.87 -11.68 -6.59
C ASN A 362 13.67 -12.23 -5.79
N SER A 363 12.45 -11.79 -6.10
CA SER A 363 11.23 -12.32 -5.48
C SER A 363 10.86 -13.71 -5.99
N PHE A 364 11.36 -14.11 -7.17
CA PHE A 364 11.24 -15.49 -7.65
C PHE A 364 12.10 -16.47 -6.83
N PHE A 365 13.16 -15.96 -6.19
CA PHE A 365 14.15 -16.77 -5.50
C PHE A 365 14.04 -16.55 -3.99
N GLY A 366 13.40 -17.50 -3.30
CA GLY A 366 13.38 -17.57 -1.83
C GLY A 366 12.05 -17.20 -1.18
N THR A 367 11.86 -17.72 0.03
CA THR A 367 10.62 -17.63 0.82
C THR A 367 10.81 -16.92 2.16
N LYS A 368 12.05 -16.64 2.56
CA LYS A 368 12.40 -16.01 3.84
C LYS A 368 12.24 -14.49 3.76
N VAL A 369 11.61 -13.86 4.73
CA VAL A 369 11.43 -12.40 4.83
C VAL A 369 11.66 -11.93 6.26
N THR A 370 12.12 -10.70 6.43
CA THR A 370 12.24 -10.06 7.75
C THR A 370 11.08 -9.08 7.93
N TRP A 371 10.34 -9.20 9.03
CA TRP A 371 9.25 -8.27 9.38
C TRP A 371 9.34 -7.86 10.86
N ARG A 372 9.48 -6.55 11.11
CA ARG A 372 9.64 -5.97 12.46
C ARG A 372 10.65 -6.74 13.34
N GLY A 373 11.81 -7.07 12.76
CA GLY A 373 12.91 -7.76 13.43
C GLY A 373 12.79 -9.29 13.48
N GLN A 374 11.72 -9.88 12.93
CA GLN A 374 11.53 -11.34 12.92
C GLN A 374 11.76 -11.93 11.54
N LYS A 375 12.54 -13.03 11.47
CA LYS A 375 12.68 -13.84 10.25
C LYS A 375 11.46 -14.76 10.12
N MET A 376 10.84 -14.76 8.96
CA MET A 376 9.60 -15.47 8.67
C MET A 376 9.71 -16.18 7.33
N THR A 377 9.06 -17.32 7.16
CA THR A 377 8.99 -18.03 5.87
C THR A 377 7.58 -17.96 5.31
N ILE A 378 7.43 -17.42 4.09
CA ILE A 378 6.16 -17.38 3.35
C ILE A 378 6.08 -18.63 2.46
N LYS A 379 5.11 -19.51 2.70
CA LYS A 379 4.87 -20.70 1.85
C LYS A 379 3.87 -20.38 0.73
N LYS A 380 3.69 -21.33 -0.22
CA LYS A 380 2.72 -21.23 -1.34
C LYS A 380 1.27 -20.99 -0.88
N HIS A 381 0.93 -21.37 0.36
CA HIS A 381 -0.24 -20.86 1.05
C HIS A 381 0.21 -19.71 1.95
N PRO A 382 -0.48 -18.55 1.97
CA PRO A 382 -0.03 -17.34 2.68
C PRO A 382 -0.03 -17.45 4.21
N GLU A 383 0.00 -18.68 4.74
CA GLU A 383 0.18 -18.99 6.15
C GLU A 383 1.66 -18.83 6.55
N PHE A 384 1.93 -18.30 7.74
CA PHE A 384 3.29 -18.29 8.29
C PHE A 384 3.68 -19.65 8.87
N GLN A 385 4.98 -19.96 8.81
CA GLN A 385 5.65 -20.72 9.86
C GLN A 385 6.83 -19.91 10.40
N THR A 386 6.91 -19.73 11.71
CA THR A 386 8.12 -19.25 12.39
C THR A 386 9.14 -20.38 12.35
N THR A 387 10.31 -20.13 11.78
CA THR A 387 11.47 -21.00 12.00
C THR A 387 11.97 -20.71 13.42
N SER A 388 11.77 -21.64 14.35
CA SER A 388 12.52 -21.62 15.62
C SER A 388 14.00 -21.81 15.29
N ASP A 389 14.90 -21.18 16.05
CA ASP A 389 16.37 -21.33 15.97
C ASP A 389 16.89 -22.77 16.26
N ASN A 390 16.02 -23.78 16.19
CA ASN A 390 16.33 -25.20 16.34
C ASN A 390 16.31 -25.99 15.02
N ASP A 391 16.03 -25.35 13.89
CA ASP A 391 16.17 -25.99 12.57
C ASP A 391 17.27 -25.30 11.74
N ILE A 392 18.49 -25.83 11.95
CA ILE A 392 19.82 -25.57 11.36
C ILE A 392 20.71 -24.58 12.12
#